data_AF-A0A8C9LCP0-F1
#
_entry.id   AF-A0A8C9LCP0-F1
#
_cell.length_a   1.000
_cell.length_b   1.000
_cell.length_c   1.000
_cell.angle_alpha   90.00
_cell.angle_beta   90.00
_cell.angle_gamma   90.00
#
_symmetry.space_group_name_H-M   'P 1'
#
loop_
_entity.id
_entity.type
_entity.pdbx_description
1 polymer ?
#
loop_
_entity_poly.entity_id
_entity_poly.type
_entity_poly.pdbx_seq_one_letter_code
_entity_poly.pdbx_strand_id
1 'polypeptide(L)'
;MKPGILMKAVWPQVEQGVSLFTGCCVQTFCTPPLSSEWLCAQSKGCFYLEEDGEIVSHKYRLHLPQSSTVCITIKPLRLHQTEGKCCPWLSVDTVLYVLKESEPQENLQLVCCTDQQNKEMFGWKGELPSGVYWLLPFTTGCRLKKGKTAITGEAKLVYRDEDGELALTREFRAALSDIFETIDLDGNGLLSLEEYNFFELRTSGETCDEEVWAVCKENFDMKKNELTRQGFMDLNLMEANDREGDPSDLWVTLLSLGYNKALEMTEACPFVIDIYAEKCKPRIKAIYLEAGSWQLNRAICKSVVNKGDAKVMDGCENIIVYTYRTGMRITSVIENKSDNKVIVHVNNEQSRNCLSNRGLAVFAVEVAPKSMMVSQHVMPLNEQEEWLYSCVHSLLR
;
A
#
# COMPACT_ATOMS: atom_id res chain seq x y z
N MET A 1 75.34 -2.81 -10.77
CA MET A 1 74.54 -2.32 -11.92
C MET A 1 73.07 -2.51 -11.62
N LYS A 2 72.35 -1.40 -11.41
CA LYS A 2 70.96 -1.09 -11.77
C LYS A 2 70.42 -0.04 -10.79
N PRO A 3 70.08 1.17 -11.26
CA PRO A 3 69.45 2.22 -10.45
C PRO A 3 67.94 2.03 -10.39
N GLY A 4 67.34 2.38 -9.26
CA GLY A 4 65.90 2.47 -9.08
C GLY A 4 65.35 3.76 -9.72
N ILE A 5 64.34 3.60 -10.57
CA ILE A 5 63.59 4.69 -11.19
C ILE A 5 62.30 4.87 -10.40
N LEU A 6 62.09 6.10 -9.92
CA LEU A 6 60.87 6.59 -9.32
C LEU A 6 59.85 6.87 -10.44
N MET A 7 58.75 6.11 -10.51
CA MET A 7 57.60 6.46 -11.36
C MET A 7 56.48 7.02 -10.48
N LYS A 8 56.21 8.32 -10.64
CA LYS A 8 55.00 8.98 -10.15
C LYS A 8 53.81 8.48 -10.97
N ALA A 9 52.84 7.83 -10.33
CA ALA A 9 51.53 7.60 -10.90
C ALA A 9 50.65 8.83 -10.65
N VAL A 10 50.15 9.41 -11.74
CA VAL A 10 49.13 10.46 -11.78
C VAL A 10 47.76 9.77 -11.68
N TRP A 11 46.97 10.12 -10.66
CA TRP A 11 45.58 9.69 -10.53
C TRP A 11 44.67 10.70 -11.24
N PRO A 12 43.69 10.28 -12.08
CA PRO A 12 42.67 11.20 -12.54
C PRO A 12 41.60 11.40 -11.46
N GLN A 13 41.28 12.67 -11.18
CA GLN A 13 40.09 13.07 -10.42
C GLN A 13 38.83 12.75 -11.22
N VAL A 14 37.97 11.90 -10.66
CA VAL A 14 36.54 11.83 -11.00
C VAL A 14 35.78 11.73 -9.67
N GLU A 15 35.34 12.88 -9.14
CA GLU A 15 34.33 12.95 -8.10
C GLU A 15 32.95 12.88 -8.77
N GLN A 16 32.39 11.67 -8.88
CA GLN A 16 30.97 11.45 -9.12
C GLN A 16 30.48 10.35 -8.18
N GLY A 17 29.42 10.63 -7.43
CA GLY A 17 28.87 9.79 -6.37
C GLY A 17 28.23 8.50 -6.88
N VAL A 18 29.05 7.53 -7.24
CA VAL A 18 28.65 6.14 -7.49
C VAL A 18 28.74 5.39 -6.16
N SER A 19 27.61 5.00 -5.56
CA SER A 19 27.61 4.08 -4.41
C SER A 19 27.46 2.64 -4.91
N LEU A 20 28.53 1.85 -4.83
CA LEU A 20 28.49 0.39 -4.99
C LEU A 20 28.10 -0.25 -3.65
N PHE A 21 27.19 -1.22 -3.66
CA PHE A 21 26.67 -1.89 -2.46
C PHE A 21 27.69 -2.88 -1.86
N THR A 22 28.14 -2.63 -0.63
CA THR A 22 28.58 -3.70 0.30
C THR A 22 28.29 -3.27 1.74
N GLY A 23 27.30 -3.88 2.39
CA GLY A 23 27.05 -3.66 3.82
C GLY A 23 25.59 -3.80 4.22
N CYS A 24 25.14 -5.02 4.51
CA CYS A 24 23.86 -5.27 5.16
C CYS A 24 24.11 -5.39 6.67
N CYS A 25 23.68 -4.39 7.46
CA CYS A 25 23.61 -4.51 8.90
C CYS A 25 22.40 -5.42 9.22
N VAL A 26 22.66 -6.65 9.66
CA VAL A 26 21.62 -7.67 9.89
C VAL A 26 20.80 -7.29 11.13
N GLN A 27 19.77 -6.48 10.96
CA GLN A 27 18.67 -6.41 11.93
C GLN A 27 17.84 -7.69 11.79
N THR A 28 17.64 -8.41 12.89
CA THR A 28 16.82 -9.63 12.92
C THR A 28 15.37 -9.26 12.58
N PHE A 29 14.85 -9.80 11.48
CA PHE A 29 13.48 -9.57 11.00
C PHE A 29 12.44 -9.89 12.08
N CYS A 30 11.35 -9.11 12.15
CA CYS A 30 10.16 -9.41 12.97
C CYS A 30 9.53 -10.73 12.51
N THR A 31 10.00 -11.86 13.03
CA THR A 31 9.30 -13.12 12.85
C THR A 31 8.09 -13.14 13.76
N PRO A 32 6.91 -13.58 13.25
CA PRO A 32 5.78 -13.89 14.11
C PRO A 32 6.26 -14.81 15.24
N PRO A 33 5.92 -14.51 16.50
CA PRO A 33 6.33 -15.33 17.62
C PRO A 33 5.80 -16.76 17.42
N LEU A 34 6.70 -17.75 17.46
CA LEU A 34 6.33 -19.16 17.34
C LEU A 34 5.71 -19.70 18.65
N SER A 35 5.73 -18.93 19.75
CA SER A 35 5.17 -19.33 21.03
C SER A 35 3.69 -18.94 21.15
N SER A 36 2.90 -19.81 21.79
CA SER A 36 1.47 -19.60 22.05
C SER A 36 1.16 -18.51 23.09
N GLU A 37 2.17 -17.76 23.55
CA GLU A 37 2.03 -16.78 24.63
C GLU A 37 1.63 -15.39 24.13
N TRP A 38 1.93 -15.07 22.86
CA TRP A 38 1.58 -13.76 22.30
C TRP A 38 0.13 -13.73 21.85
N LEU A 39 -0.56 -12.66 22.24
CA LEU A 39 -1.96 -12.44 21.87
C LEU A 39 -2.00 -11.73 20.51
N CYS A 40 -2.86 -12.21 19.62
CA CYS A 40 -2.95 -11.73 18.24
C CYS A 40 -4.26 -10.96 17.99
N ALA A 41 -4.16 -9.93 17.16
CA ALA A 41 -5.28 -9.37 16.40
C ALA A 41 -4.86 -9.21 14.94
N GLN A 42 -5.82 -9.37 14.04
CA GLN A 42 -5.62 -9.28 12.61
C GLN A 42 -6.69 -8.34 12.02
N SER A 43 -6.35 -7.67 10.92
CA SER A 43 -7.34 -7.06 10.05
C SER A 43 -6.83 -7.06 8.62
N LYS A 44 -7.74 -7.14 7.65
CA LYS A 44 -7.44 -7.06 6.21
C LYS A 44 -7.74 -5.67 5.68
N GLY A 45 -7.31 -5.42 4.45
CA GLY A 45 -7.66 -4.24 3.68
C GLY A 45 -7.19 -4.36 2.25
N CYS A 46 -7.27 -3.24 1.54
CA CYS A 46 -6.86 -3.16 0.16
C CYS A 46 -6.33 -1.76 -0.17
N PHE A 47 -5.32 -1.71 -1.04
CA PHE A 47 -4.95 -0.52 -1.79
C PHE A 47 -5.74 -0.51 -3.10
N TYR A 48 -6.47 0.57 -3.38
CA TYR A 48 -7.16 0.79 -4.64
C TYR A 48 -6.47 1.93 -5.39
N LEU A 49 -6.31 1.77 -6.70
CA LEU A 49 -5.76 2.81 -7.57
C LEU A 49 -6.89 3.61 -8.23
N GLU A 50 -6.87 4.93 -8.03
CA GLU A 50 -7.84 5.84 -8.63
C GLU A 50 -7.45 6.26 -10.05
N GLU A 51 -8.37 6.91 -10.76
CA GLU A 51 -8.16 7.37 -12.14
C GLU A 51 -7.03 8.39 -12.29
N ASP A 52 -6.84 9.26 -11.30
CA ASP A 52 -5.77 10.25 -11.24
C ASP A 52 -4.42 9.66 -10.78
N GLY A 53 -4.40 8.37 -10.44
CA GLY A 53 -3.23 7.66 -9.95
C GLY A 53 -3.01 7.76 -8.43
N GLU A 54 -3.91 8.42 -7.70
CA GLU A 54 -3.91 8.38 -6.24
C GLU A 54 -4.22 6.96 -5.73
N ILE A 55 -3.73 6.66 -4.53
CA ILE A 55 -3.93 5.36 -3.90
C ILE A 55 -4.79 5.54 -2.66
N VAL A 56 -5.95 4.89 -2.68
CA VAL A 56 -6.91 4.84 -1.59
C VAL A 56 -6.67 3.58 -0.77
N SER A 57 -6.71 3.72 0.56
CA SER A 57 -6.58 2.56 1.45
C SER A 57 -7.32 2.76 2.76
N HIS A 58 -7.60 1.64 3.42
CA HIS A 58 -8.22 1.62 4.73
C HIS A 58 -7.27 2.22 5.77
N LYS A 59 -7.82 2.95 6.73
CA LYS A 59 -7.10 3.37 7.94
C LYS A 59 -7.65 2.65 9.15
N TYR A 60 -6.76 2.33 10.09
CA TYR A 60 -7.13 1.55 11.25
C TYR A 60 -6.78 2.27 12.54
N ARG A 61 -7.56 1.96 13.58
CA ARG A 61 -7.27 2.33 14.95
C ARG A 61 -6.90 1.07 15.72
N LEU A 62 -5.72 1.09 16.33
CA LEU A 62 -5.21 0.06 17.22
C LEU A 62 -5.31 0.55 18.66
N HIS A 63 -6.06 -0.16 19.49
CA HIS A 63 -6.07 0.03 20.93
C HIS A 63 -5.20 -1.03 21.61
N LEU A 64 -4.21 -0.57 22.37
CA LEU A 64 -3.32 -1.39 23.18
C LEU A 64 -3.59 -1.09 24.67
N PRO A 65 -4.31 -1.98 25.40
CA PRO A 65 -4.71 -1.73 26.78
C PRO A 65 -3.54 -1.60 27.77
N GLN A 66 -2.40 -2.25 27.47
CA GLN A 66 -1.23 -2.28 28.36
C GLN A 66 0.05 -2.10 27.55
N SER A 67 1.04 -1.41 28.12
CA SER A 67 2.36 -1.31 27.50
C SER A 67 2.96 -2.69 27.27
N SER A 68 3.39 -2.98 26.05
CA SER A 68 3.81 -4.32 25.64
C SER A 68 4.86 -4.27 24.53
N THR A 69 5.71 -5.29 24.47
CA THR A 69 6.41 -5.64 23.23
C THR A 69 5.35 -6.03 22.21
N VAL A 70 5.47 -5.48 21.00
CA VAL A 70 4.58 -5.72 19.87
C VAL A 70 5.42 -6.11 18.65
N CYS A 71 4.96 -7.11 17.88
CA CYS A 71 5.40 -7.37 16.50
C CYS A 71 4.22 -7.05 15.60
N ILE A 72 4.42 -6.13 14.67
CA ILE A 72 3.43 -5.71 13.69
C ILE A 72 3.94 -6.14 12.32
N THR A 73 3.12 -6.83 11.54
CA THR A 73 3.44 -7.19 10.16
C THR A 73 2.33 -6.79 9.21
N ILE A 74 2.71 -6.48 7.98
CA ILE A 74 1.82 -6.27 6.85
C ILE A 74 2.37 -7.02 5.63
N LYS A 75 1.49 -7.59 4.82
CA LYS A 75 1.86 -8.27 3.57
C LYS A 75 0.68 -8.25 2.59
N PRO A 76 0.93 -8.35 1.27
CA PRO A 76 -0.10 -8.66 0.29
C PRO A 76 -0.88 -9.93 0.67
N LEU A 77 -2.20 -9.90 0.48
CA LEU A 77 -3.08 -11.03 0.72
C LEU A 77 -3.10 -11.95 -0.52
N ARG A 78 -2.97 -13.25 -0.28
CA ARG A 78 -3.06 -14.28 -1.31
C ARG A 78 -4.50 -14.76 -1.40
N LEU A 79 -5.13 -14.48 -2.53
CA LEU A 79 -6.50 -14.88 -2.85
C LEU A 79 -6.55 -16.24 -3.57
N HIS A 80 -7.75 -16.81 -3.73
CA HIS A 80 -7.91 -18.12 -4.34
C HIS A 80 -7.73 -18.03 -5.86
N GLN A 81 -6.59 -18.48 -6.37
CA GLN A 81 -6.34 -18.47 -7.82
C GLN A 81 -6.69 -19.81 -8.47
N THR A 82 -7.24 -19.71 -9.68
CA THR A 82 -7.18 -20.77 -10.70
C THR A 82 -5.71 -21.14 -10.94
N GLU A 83 -5.38 -22.43 -10.91
CA GLU A 83 -4.01 -22.92 -11.06
C GLU A 83 -3.25 -22.26 -12.24
N GLY A 84 -2.07 -21.70 -11.96
CA GLY A 84 -1.13 -21.24 -12.98
C GLY A 84 -1.11 -19.74 -13.33
N LYS A 85 -1.98 -18.89 -12.76
CA LYS A 85 -1.87 -17.43 -12.88
C LYS A 85 -1.01 -16.86 -11.75
N CYS A 86 -0.16 -15.86 -12.02
CA CYS A 86 0.59 -15.15 -10.99
C CYS A 86 -0.26 -13.96 -10.50
N CYS A 87 -0.37 -13.74 -9.18
CA CYS A 87 -1.00 -12.55 -8.60
C CYS A 87 -0.12 -11.31 -8.88
N PRO A 88 -0.50 -10.38 -9.77
CA PRO A 88 0.38 -9.23 -10.08
C PRO A 88 0.65 -8.36 -8.85
N TRP A 89 -0.33 -8.26 -7.94
CA TRP A 89 -0.26 -7.44 -6.74
C TRP A 89 0.69 -7.98 -5.66
N LEU A 90 1.11 -9.25 -5.69
CA LEU A 90 2.08 -9.77 -4.69
C LEU A 90 3.44 -9.08 -4.77
N SER A 91 3.74 -8.45 -5.91
CA SER A 91 4.96 -7.65 -6.09
C SER A 91 4.86 -6.25 -5.47
N VAL A 92 3.68 -5.79 -5.07
CA VAL A 92 3.44 -4.46 -4.50
C VAL A 92 4.03 -4.40 -3.10
N ASP A 93 4.81 -3.35 -2.82
CA ASP A 93 5.33 -3.11 -1.49
C ASP A 93 4.21 -2.65 -0.54
N THR A 94 4.17 -3.22 0.65
CA THR A 94 3.15 -2.90 1.66
C THR A 94 3.84 -2.51 2.95
N VAL A 95 3.65 -1.27 3.38
CA VAL A 95 4.25 -0.75 4.61
C VAL A 95 3.17 -0.11 5.45
N LEU A 96 3.33 -0.22 6.76
CA LEU A 96 2.43 0.36 7.73
C LEU A 96 3.16 1.42 8.54
N TYR A 97 2.64 2.63 8.55
CA TYR A 97 3.09 3.67 9.47
C TYR A 97 2.22 3.64 10.73
N VAL A 98 2.85 3.69 11.89
CA VAL A 98 2.20 3.64 13.20
C VAL A 98 2.36 5.00 13.87
N LEU A 99 1.24 5.68 14.10
CA LEU A 99 1.21 6.98 14.73
C LEU A 99 0.46 6.88 16.06
N LYS A 100 1.03 7.44 17.13
CA LYS A 100 0.36 7.51 18.43
C LYS A 100 -0.63 8.67 18.44
N GLU A 101 -1.86 8.39 18.87
CA GLU A 101 -2.87 9.40 19.17
C GLU A 101 -2.45 10.12 20.46
N SER A 102 -2.25 11.44 20.38
CA SER A 102 -1.98 12.30 21.53
C SER A 102 -3.11 13.31 21.69
N GLU A 103 -3.33 13.83 22.89
CA GLU A 103 -4.28 14.93 23.08
C GLU A 103 -3.63 16.29 22.75
N PRO A 104 -4.32 17.19 22.02
CA PRO A 104 -5.60 16.99 21.32
C PRO A 104 -5.46 16.09 20.08
N GLN A 105 -6.54 15.37 19.70
CA GLN A 105 -6.60 14.28 18.72
C GLN A 105 -5.95 14.54 17.34
N GLU A 106 -5.68 15.80 17.00
CA GLU A 106 -5.02 16.20 15.75
C GLU A 106 -3.49 15.99 15.76
N ASN A 107 -2.89 15.83 16.94
CA ASN A 107 -1.45 15.64 17.10
C ASN A 107 -1.06 14.15 17.04
N LEU A 108 -1.02 13.62 15.82
CA LEU A 108 -0.48 12.29 15.57
C LEU A 108 1.06 12.32 15.54
N GLN A 109 1.68 11.54 16.43
CA GLN A 109 3.13 11.39 16.50
C GLN A 109 3.55 10.09 15.82
N LEU A 110 4.41 10.17 14.80
CA LEU A 110 5.04 8.99 14.21
C LEU A 110 5.85 8.23 15.29
N VAL A 111 5.53 6.95 15.48
CA VAL A 111 6.23 6.05 16.40
C VAL A 111 7.19 5.15 15.65
N CYS A 112 6.67 4.45 14.63
CA CYS A 112 7.45 3.50 13.85
C CYS A 112 6.80 3.24 12.48
N CYS A 113 7.49 2.46 11.65
CA CYS A 113 6.95 1.92 10.42
C CYS A 113 7.52 0.52 10.17
N THR A 114 6.81 -0.31 9.39
CA THR A 114 7.24 -1.66 9.02
C THR A 114 8.25 -1.61 7.88
N ASP A 115 9.50 -1.31 8.20
CA ASP A 115 10.61 -1.17 7.25
C ASP A 115 11.54 -2.39 7.18
N GLN A 116 11.37 -3.38 8.07
CA GLN A 116 12.07 -4.66 7.99
C GLN A 116 11.32 -5.58 7.03
N GLN A 117 12.02 -6.23 6.11
CA GLN A 117 11.39 -7.04 5.07
C GLN A 117 11.88 -8.50 5.09
N ASN A 118 10.96 -9.42 4.84
CA ASN A 118 11.24 -10.82 4.54
C ASN A 118 10.28 -11.29 3.44
N LYS A 119 10.80 -11.46 2.22
CA LYS A 119 9.99 -11.73 1.02
C LYS A 119 8.90 -10.65 0.87
N GLU A 120 7.63 -11.05 0.73
CA GLU A 120 6.48 -10.15 0.56
C GLU A 120 6.02 -9.49 1.88
N MET A 121 6.59 -9.89 3.04
CA MET A 121 6.17 -9.43 4.36
C MET A 121 7.06 -8.31 4.88
N PHE A 122 6.43 -7.27 5.42
CA PHE A 122 7.08 -6.17 6.10
C PHE A 122 6.71 -6.18 7.58
N GLY A 123 7.67 -5.88 8.45
CA GLY A 123 7.50 -6.00 9.89
C GLY A 123 8.21 -4.93 10.69
N TRP A 124 7.76 -4.78 11.94
CA TRP A 124 8.42 -3.98 12.96
C TRP A 124 8.20 -4.62 14.34
N LYS A 125 9.27 -4.71 15.14
CA LYS A 125 9.23 -5.17 16.53
C LYS A 125 9.70 -4.07 17.46
N GLY A 126 8.99 -3.85 18.56
CA GLY A 126 9.44 -2.96 19.61
C GLY A 126 8.44 -2.80 20.74
N GLU A 127 8.77 -1.94 21.70
CA GLU A 127 7.90 -1.62 22.83
C GLU A 127 6.93 -0.51 22.45
N LEU A 128 5.63 -0.73 22.68
CA LEU A 128 4.60 0.28 22.56
C LEU A 128 3.95 0.53 23.93
N PRO A 129 3.90 1.79 24.40
CA PRO A 129 3.12 2.14 25.58
C PRO A 129 1.62 1.82 25.42
N SER A 130 0.88 1.67 26.51
CA SER A 130 -0.58 1.62 26.45
C SER A 130 -1.14 2.88 25.76
N GLY A 131 -2.19 2.71 24.97
CA GLY A 131 -2.86 3.83 24.32
C GLY A 131 -3.51 3.45 22.99
N VAL A 132 -3.77 4.48 22.20
CA VAL A 132 -4.40 4.34 20.89
C VAL A 132 -3.47 4.81 19.79
N TYR A 133 -3.45 4.06 18.70
CA TYR A 133 -2.57 4.26 17.57
C TYR A 133 -3.37 4.26 16.27
N TRP A 134 -2.98 5.13 15.35
CA TRP A 134 -3.40 5.09 13.95
C TRP A 134 -2.42 4.25 13.15
N LEU A 135 -2.96 3.33 12.36
CA LEU A 135 -2.21 2.51 11.43
C LEU A 135 -2.56 2.96 10.01
N LEU A 136 -1.55 3.42 9.30
CA LEU A 136 -1.67 3.98 7.96
C LEU A 136 -0.93 3.07 6.97
N PRO A 137 -1.65 2.22 6.23
CA PRO A 137 -1.07 1.45 5.14
C PRO A 137 -0.52 2.39 4.06
N PHE A 138 0.54 1.94 3.41
CA PHE A 138 1.28 2.67 2.41
C PHE A 138 1.90 1.71 1.42
N THR A 139 1.80 2.04 0.15
CA THR A 139 2.62 1.49 -0.92
C THR A 139 3.31 2.64 -1.63
N THR A 140 4.51 2.41 -2.18
CA THR A 140 5.19 3.42 -3.00
C THR A 140 4.42 3.78 -4.27
N GLY A 141 3.49 2.93 -4.72
CA GLY A 141 2.84 3.07 -6.02
C GLY A 141 3.79 2.81 -7.19
N CYS A 142 5.02 2.32 -6.94
CA CYS A 142 5.94 2.00 -8.02
C CYS A 142 5.38 0.87 -8.91
N ARG A 143 4.79 -0.16 -8.28
CA ARG A 143 4.28 -1.39 -8.93
C ARG A 143 2.76 -1.51 -8.99
N LEU A 144 2.02 -0.69 -8.23
CA LEU A 144 0.56 -0.58 -8.35
C LEU A 144 0.25 0.60 -9.27
N LYS A 145 0.04 0.33 -10.56
CA LYS A 145 -0.18 1.34 -11.61
C LYS A 145 -1.18 0.83 -12.64
N LYS A 146 -1.88 1.76 -13.30
CA LYS A 146 -2.79 1.43 -14.40
C LYS A 146 -1.99 0.77 -15.53
N GLY A 147 -2.34 -0.48 -15.83
CA GLY A 147 -1.73 -1.24 -16.90
C GLY A 147 -2.25 -0.79 -18.26
N LYS A 148 -1.38 -0.73 -19.27
CA LYS A 148 -1.78 -0.61 -20.69
C LYS A 148 -1.98 -1.98 -21.34
N THR A 149 -2.34 -3.00 -20.57
CA THR A 149 -2.49 -4.35 -21.09
C THR A 149 -3.67 -4.38 -22.04
N ALA A 150 -3.42 -4.74 -23.30
CA ALA A 150 -4.47 -4.95 -24.28
C ALA A 150 -5.35 -6.10 -23.82
N ILE A 151 -6.60 -5.80 -23.45
CA ILE A 151 -7.57 -6.79 -23.05
C ILE A 151 -8.00 -7.55 -24.30
N THR A 152 -7.85 -8.88 -24.28
CA THR A 152 -8.18 -9.74 -25.43
C THR A 152 -9.69 -9.96 -25.61
N GLY A 153 -10.50 -9.63 -24.59
CA GLY A 153 -11.97 -9.67 -24.64
C GLY A 153 -12.61 -9.40 -23.27
N GLU A 154 -13.87 -8.96 -23.28
CA GLU A 154 -14.68 -8.79 -22.07
C GLU A 154 -15.26 -10.15 -21.61
N ALA A 155 -15.11 -10.47 -20.33
CA ALA A 155 -15.62 -11.69 -19.72
C ALA A 155 -17.16 -11.67 -19.64
N LYS A 156 -17.80 -12.83 -19.73
CA LYS A 156 -19.24 -12.93 -19.46
C LYS A 156 -19.46 -13.07 -17.95
N LEU A 157 -20.27 -12.19 -17.37
CA LEU A 157 -20.60 -12.24 -15.94
C LEU A 157 -21.77 -13.18 -15.64
N VAL A 158 -22.75 -13.22 -16.54
CA VAL A 158 -23.97 -14.02 -16.40
C VAL A 158 -24.28 -14.80 -17.67
N TYR A 159 -25.10 -15.84 -17.51
CA TYR A 159 -25.68 -16.62 -18.61
C TYR A 159 -27.11 -17.03 -18.23
N ARG A 160 -27.89 -17.45 -19.22
CA ARG A 160 -29.17 -18.12 -18.99
C ARG A 160 -28.97 -19.62 -19.05
N ASP A 161 -29.46 -20.32 -18.05
CA ASP A 161 -29.39 -21.78 -17.98
C ASP A 161 -30.44 -22.46 -18.89
N GLU A 162 -30.58 -23.79 -18.75
CA GLU A 162 -31.51 -24.58 -19.56
C GLU A 162 -32.98 -24.22 -19.32
N ASP A 163 -33.30 -23.71 -18.13
CA ASP A 163 -34.65 -23.27 -17.74
C ASP A 163 -34.93 -21.81 -18.13
N GLY A 164 -33.91 -21.10 -18.65
CA GLY A 164 -33.99 -19.70 -19.06
C GLY A 164 -33.72 -18.71 -17.92
N GLU A 165 -33.40 -19.22 -16.73
CA GLU A 165 -33.10 -18.42 -15.53
C GLU A 165 -31.68 -17.88 -15.59
N LEU A 166 -31.48 -16.68 -15.04
CA LEU A 166 -30.15 -16.07 -14.99
C LEU A 166 -29.28 -16.72 -13.91
N ALA A 167 -28.03 -16.98 -14.27
CA ALA A 167 -27.03 -17.53 -13.38
C ALA A 167 -25.67 -16.82 -13.56
N LEU A 168 -24.94 -16.66 -12.46
CA LEU A 168 -23.57 -16.16 -12.48
C LEU A 168 -22.61 -17.18 -13.10
N THR A 169 -21.73 -16.74 -13.99
CA THR A 169 -20.66 -17.59 -14.54
C THR A 169 -19.70 -18.04 -13.44
N ARG A 170 -19.02 -19.17 -13.66
CA ARG A 170 -18.06 -19.71 -12.70
C ARG A 170 -16.92 -18.73 -12.43
N GLU A 171 -16.45 -18.06 -13.48
CA GLU A 171 -15.38 -17.07 -13.41
C GLU A 171 -15.81 -15.84 -12.59
N PHE A 172 -17.04 -15.37 -12.77
CA PHE A 172 -17.56 -14.25 -11.97
C PHE A 172 -17.81 -14.64 -10.51
N ARG A 173 -18.32 -15.85 -10.24
CA ARG A 173 -18.42 -16.38 -8.86
C ARG A 173 -17.06 -16.45 -8.17
N ALA A 174 -15.99 -16.82 -8.88
CA ALA A 174 -14.64 -16.81 -8.32
C ALA A 174 -14.20 -15.38 -7.96
N ALA A 175 -14.41 -14.41 -8.85
CA ALA A 175 -14.11 -12.99 -8.58
C ALA A 175 -14.91 -12.43 -7.40
N LEU A 176 -16.20 -12.75 -7.29
CA LEU A 176 -17.03 -12.36 -6.13
C LEU A 176 -16.55 -13.00 -4.83
N SER A 177 -16.02 -14.23 -4.88
CA SER A 177 -15.45 -14.88 -3.69
C SER A 177 -14.16 -14.19 -3.25
N ASP A 178 -13.34 -13.74 -4.19
CA ASP A 178 -12.14 -12.96 -3.94
C ASP A 178 -12.45 -11.56 -3.41
N ILE A 179 -13.51 -10.92 -3.94
CA ILE A 179 -14.05 -9.65 -3.40
C ILE A 179 -14.51 -9.85 -1.96
N PHE A 180 -15.33 -10.86 -1.69
CA PHE A 180 -15.82 -11.19 -0.35
C PHE A 180 -14.66 -11.33 0.64
N GLU A 181 -13.63 -12.09 0.28
CA GLU A 181 -12.44 -12.29 1.11
C GLU A 181 -11.67 -10.99 1.38
N THR A 182 -11.71 -10.05 0.44
CA THR A 182 -11.04 -8.74 0.52
C THR A 182 -11.80 -7.76 1.42
N ILE A 183 -13.15 -7.79 1.40
CA ILE A 183 -14.01 -6.87 2.17
C ILE A 183 -14.40 -7.43 3.56
N ASP A 184 -14.20 -8.72 3.81
CA ASP A 184 -14.18 -9.33 5.15
C ASP A 184 -12.91 -8.87 5.89
N LEU A 185 -12.98 -7.67 6.48
CA LEU A 185 -11.86 -6.94 7.07
C LEU A 185 -11.43 -7.52 8.41
N ASP A 186 -12.32 -8.19 9.14
CA ASP A 186 -11.98 -8.87 10.39
C ASP A 186 -11.62 -10.36 10.22
N GLY A 187 -11.91 -10.94 9.05
CA GLY A 187 -11.57 -12.31 8.71
C GLY A 187 -12.49 -13.36 9.32
N ASN A 188 -13.69 -12.98 9.77
CA ASN A 188 -14.62 -13.88 10.44
C ASN A 188 -15.45 -14.73 9.46
N GLY A 189 -15.37 -14.44 8.15
CA GLY A 189 -16.06 -15.15 7.07
C GLY A 189 -17.51 -14.71 6.85
N LEU A 190 -17.90 -13.56 7.40
CA LEU A 190 -19.20 -12.88 7.26
C LEU A 190 -18.94 -11.39 7.00
N LEU A 191 -19.93 -10.67 6.48
CA LEU A 191 -19.83 -9.22 6.29
C LEU A 191 -20.78 -8.50 7.24
N SER A 192 -20.19 -7.72 8.14
CA SER A 192 -20.90 -6.74 8.95
C SER A 192 -21.47 -5.61 8.09
N LEU A 193 -22.42 -4.84 8.64
CA LEU A 193 -22.93 -3.63 7.99
C LEU A 193 -21.78 -2.63 7.73
N GLU A 194 -20.83 -2.50 8.66
CA GLU A 194 -19.67 -1.64 8.46
C GLU A 194 -18.77 -2.08 7.30
N GLU A 195 -18.51 -3.37 7.14
CA GLU A 195 -17.74 -3.92 6.02
C GLU A 195 -18.49 -3.76 4.70
N TYR A 196 -19.79 -4.03 4.69
CA TYR A 196 -20.65 -3.79 3.54
C TYR A 196 -20.66 -2.31 3.15
N ASN A 197 -20.66 -1.40 4.11
CA ASN A 197 -20.58 0.04 3.85
C ASN A 197 -19.23 0.48 3.28
N PHE A 198 -18.13 -0.20 3.59
CA PHE A 198 -16.87 0.05 2.87
C PHE A 198 -16.92 -0.38 1.41
N PHE A 199 -17.59 -1.50 1.14
CA PHE A 199 -17.84 -1.97 -0.21
C PHE A 199 -18.73 -0.98 -0.98
N GLU A 200 -19.90 -0.60 -0.45
CA GLU A 200 -20.81 0.37 -1.08
C GLU A 200 -20.15 1.73 -1.32
N LEU A 201 -19.46 2.27 -0.32
CA LEU A 201 -18.78 3.55 -0.47
C LEU A 201 -17.73 3.50 -1.59
N ARG A 202 -17.12 2.33 -1.82
CA ARG A 202 -16.14 2.16 -2.90
C ARG A 202 -16.78 2.00 -4.27
N THR A 203 -17.94 1.35 -4.36
CA THR A 203 -18.56 0.94 -5.62
C THR A 203 -19.61 1.93 -6.12
N SER A 204 -20.39 2.52 -5.20
CA SER A 204 -21.48 3.46 -5.49
C SER A 204 -21.22 4.86 -4.93
N GLY A 205 -20.33 5.00 -3.94
CA GLY A 205 -20.12 6.27 -3.23
C GLY A 205 -21.19 6.53 -2.15
N GLU A 206 -22.03 5.54 -1.87
CA GLU A 206 -23.13 5.61 -0.90
C GLU A 206 -22.86 4.71 0.32
N THR A 207 -23.75 4.79 1.32
CA THR A 207 -23.72 3.90 2.49
C THR A 207 -25.10 3.33 2.73
N CYS A 208 -25.16 2.05 3.07
CA CYS A 208 -26.35 1.36 3.52
C CYS A 208 -26.65 1.74 4.98
N ASP A 209 -27.86 2.22 5.24
CA ASP A 209 -28.36 2.48 6.59
C ASP A 209 -28.95 1.22 7.23
N GLU A 210 -29.37 1.32 8.50
CA GLU A 210 -29.91 0.17 9.22
C GLU A 210 -31.26 -0.34 8.66
N GLU A 211 -32.03 0.52 7.99
CA GLU A 211 -33.33 0.18 7.41
C GLU A 211 -33.14 -0.63 6.13
N VAL A 212 -32.26 -0.16 5.23
CA VAL A 212 -31.87 -0.91 4.02
C VAL A 212 -31.18 -2.22 4.41
N TRP A 213 -30.32 -2.22 5.42
CA TRP A 213 -29.70 -3.44 5.93
C TRP A 213 -30.71 -4.43 6.53
N ALA A 214 -31.81 -3.92 7.13
CA ALA A 214 -32.91 -4.78 7.60
C ALA A 214 -33.56 -5.53 6.44
N VAL A 215 -33.78 -4.87 5.31
CA VAL A 215 -34.28 -5.51 4.09
C VAL A 215 -33.28 -6.54 3.58
N CYS A 216 -31.97 -6.24 3.54
CA CYS A 216 -30.95 -7.22 3.16
C CYS A 216 -31.00 -8.47 4.05
N LYS A 217 -31.18 -8.30 5.37
CA LYS A 217 -31.26 -9.42 6.33
C LYS A 217 -32.46 -10.34 6.10
N GLU A 218 -33.57 -9.82 5.57
CA GLU A 218 -34.79 -10.59 5.33
C GLU A 218 -34.74 -11.36 3.99
N ASN A 219 -33.96 -10.86 3.02
CA ASN A 219 -33.97 -11.37 1.65
C ASN A 219 -32.75 -12.25 1.30
N PHE A 220 -31.65 -12.16 2.06
CA PHE A 220 -30.42 -12.90 1.76
C PHE A 220 -29.97 -13.78 2.92
N ASP A 221 -29.06 -14.72 2.62
CA ASP A 221 -28.50 -15.61 3.63
C ASP A 221 -27.61 -14.85 4.62
N MET A 222 -28.02 -14.87 5.90
CA MET A 222 -27.36 -14.20 7.00
C MET A 222 -26.97 -15.18 8.11
N LYS A 223 -25.88 -14.87 8.81
CA LYS A 223 -25.50 -15.55 10.05
C LYS A 223 -25.05 -14.52 11.07
N LYS A 224 -25.55 -14.61 12.30
CA LYS A 224 -25.27 -13.64 13.38
C LYS A 224 -25.53 -12.17 12.98
N ASN A 225 -26.54 -11.92 12.13
CA ASN A 225 -26.88 -10.61 11.55
C ASN A 225 -25.85 -10.05 10.57
N GLU A 226 -24.95 -10.88 10.05
CA GLU A 226 -23.92 -10.54 9.07
C GLU A 226 -24.12 -11.37 7.80
N LEU A 227 -23.77 -10.80 6.64
CA LEU A 227 -24.05 -11.38 5.33
C LEU A 227 -23.07 -12.53 5.06
N THR A 228 -23.60 -13.69 4.68
CA THR A 228 -22.74 -14.83 4.33
C THR A 228 -22.17 -14.66 2.92
N ARG A 229 -21.15 -15.45 2.59
CA ARG A 229 -20.63 -15.52 1.22
C ARG A 229 -21.72 -15.90 0.21
N GLN A 230 -22.62 -16.81 0.56
CA GLN A 230 -23.72 -17.20 -0.32
C GLN A 230 -24.72 -16.04 -0.48
N GLY A 231 -25.09 -15.38 0.61
CA GLY A 231 -25.95 -14.19 0.56
C GLY A 231 -25.36 -13.08 -0.31
N PHE A 232 -24.05 -12.84 -0.23
CA PHE A 232 -23.36 -11.88 -1.10
C PHE A 232 -23.42 -12.26 -2.59
N MET A 233 -23.31 -13.56 -2.92
CA MET A 233 -23.47 -14.04 -4.30
C MET A 233 -24.90 -13.84 -4.80
N ASP A 234 -25.88 -14.16 -3.97
CA ASP A 234 -27.31 -14.04 -4.30
C ASP A 234 -27.70 -12.57 -4.48
N LEU A 235 -27.13 -11.66 -3.70
CA LEU A 235 -27.29 -10.21 -3.86
C LEU A 235 -26.80 -9.73 -5.23
N ASN A 236 -25.60 -10.12 -5.65
CA ASN A 236 -25.08 -9.76 -6.97
C ASN A 236 -25.86 -10.42 -8.12
N LEU A 237 -26.43 -11.61 -7.90
CA LEU A 237 -27.33 -12.24 -8.87
C LEU A 237 -28.67 -11.52 -8.96
N MET A 238 -29.20 -10.99 -7.86
CA MET A 238 -30.40 -10.17 -7.86
C MET A 238 -30.18 -8.89 -8.68
N GLU A 239 -29.05 -8.19 -8.49
CA GLU A 239 -28.69 -7.01 -9.29
C GLU A 239 -28.66 -7.30 -10.80
N ALA A 240 -28.13 -8.46 -11.18
CA ALA A 240 -28.15 -8.91 -12.58
C ALA A 240 -29.58 -9.16 -13.10
N ASN A 241 -30.45 -9.74 -12.26
CA ASN A 241 -31.84 -10.02 -12.62
C ASN A 241 -32.67 -8.74 -12.78
N ASP A 242 -32.46 -7.74 -11.91
CA ASP A 242 -33.16 -6.46 -11.96
C ASP A 242 -32.93 -5.70 -13.28
N ARG A 243 -31.84 -6.01 -13.98
CA ARG A 243 -31.52 -5.50 -15.33
C ARG A 243 -31.66 -6.53 -16.45
N GLU A 244 -32.48 -7.56 -16.25
CA GLU A 244 -32.76 -8.61 -17.24
C GLU A 244 -31.49 -9.30 -17.82
N GLY A 245 -30.38 -9.28 -17.05
CA GLY A 245 -29.08 -9.85 -17.42
C GLY A 245 -28.09 -8.87 -18.05
N ASP A 246 -28.39 -7.57 -18.12
CA ASP A 246 -27.42 -6.55 -18.52
C ASP A 246 -26.32 -6.38 -17.44
N PRO A 247 -25.04 -6.67 -17.75
CA PRO A 247 -23.94 -6.65 -16.78
C PRO A 247 -23.38 -5.25 -16.51
N SER A 248 -23.97 -4.18 -17.05
CA SER A 248 -23.40 -2.83 -17.00
C SER A 248 -23.09 -2.34 -15.58
N ASP A 249 -24.00 -2.54 -14.61
CA ASP A 249 -23.80 -2.10 -13.21
C ASP A 249 -22.77 -2.97 -12.48
N LEU A 250 -22.85 -4.29 -12.65
CA LEU A 250 -21.85 -5.23 -12.13
C LEU A 250 -20.44 -4.87 -12.60
N TRP A 251 -20.31 -4.38 -13.84
CA TRP A 251 -19.04 -3.90 -14.35
C TRP A 251 -18.56 -2.62 -13.69
N VAL A 252 -19.44 -1.68 -13.35
CA VAL A 252 -19.07 -0.48 -12.57
C VAL A 252 -18.50 -0.90 -11.22
N THR A 253 -19.16 -1.85 -10.55
CA THR A 253 -18.69 -2.43 -9.27
C THR A 253 -17.32 -3.09 -9.41
N LEU A 254 -17.14 -3.98 -10.40
CA LEU A 254 -15.87 -4.68 -10.63
C LEU A 254 -14.72 -3.73 -10.94
N LEU A 255 -14.92 -2.76 -11.84
CA LEU A 255 -13.91 -1.78 -12.21
C LEU A 255 -13.51 -0.93 -11.00
N SER A 256 -14.47 -0.54 -10.17
CA SER A 256 -14.23 0.20 -8.92
C SER A 256 -13.42 -0.60 -7.91
N LEU A 257 -13.53 -1.93 -7.92
CA LEU A 257 -12.73 -2.80 -7.06
C LEU A 257 -11.37 -3.18 -7.67
N GLY A 258 -11.01 -2.58 -8.80
CA GLY A 258 -9.72 -2.76 -9.45
C GLY A 258 -9.62 -3.99 -10.35
N TYR A 259 -10.75 -4.61 -10.71
CA TYR A 259 -10.80 -5.65 -11.74
C TYR A 259 -10.84 -5.05 -13.13
N ASN A 260 -10.16 -5.67 -14.09
CA ASN A 260 -10.30 -5.35 -15.50
C ASN A 260 -11.45 -6.14 -16.16
N LYS A 261 -11.73 -5.85 -17.44
CA LYS A 261 -12.78 -6.55 -18.21
C LYS A 261 -12.49 -8.04 -18.48
N ALA A 262 -11.31 -8.55 -18.14
CA ALA A 262 -11.00 -9.98 -18.17
C ALA A 262 -11.20 -10.67 -16.80
N LEU A 263 -11.81 -9.99 -15.82
CA LEU A 263 -11.95 -10.43 -14.42
C LEU A 263 -10.60 -10.67 -13.71
N GLU A 264 -9.59 -9.88 -14.07
CA GLU A 264 -8.30 -9.91 -13.38
C GLU A 264 -8.14 -8.66 -12.52
N MET A 265 -7.80 -8.85 -11.24
CA MET A 265 -7.49 -7.73 -10.34
C MET A 265 -6.12 -7.15 -10.68
N THR A 266 -6.11 -5.96 -11.27
CA THR A 266 -4.89 -5.28 -11.74
C THR A 266 -4.67 -3.90 -11.12
N GLU A 267 -5.74 -3.28 -10.63
CA GLU A 267 -5.72 -1.91 -10.07
C GLU A 267 -6.02 -1.91 -8.56
N ALA A 268 -5.85 -3.06 -7.91
CA ALA A 268 -5.98 -3.22 -6.47
C ALA A 268 -4.92 -4.17 -5.90
N CYS A 269 -4.58 -3.97 -4.63
CA CYS A 269 -3.69 -4.84 -3.86
C CYS A 269 -4.26 -5.10 -2.46
N PRO A 270 -4.96 -6.22 -2.27
CA PRO A 270 -5.39 -6.70 -0.97
C PRO A 270 -4.19 -6.98 -0.06
N PHE A 271 -4.33 -6.71 1.23
CA PHE A 271 -3.29 -6.93 2.24
C PHE A 271 -3.88 -7.40 3.57
N VAL A 272 -3.02 -7.95 4.43
CA VAL A 272 -3.34 -8.33 5.80
C VAL A 272 -2.35 -7.71 6.76
N ILE A 273 -2.86 -7.23 7.90
CA ILE A 273 -2.10 -6.69 9.02
C ILE A 273 -2.23 -7.66 10.19
N ASP A 274 -1.10 -8.14 10.71
CA ASP A 274 -1.04 -8.95 11.92
C ASP A 274 -0.38 -8.16 13.06
N ILE A 275 -0.96 -8.22 14.26
CA ILE A 275 -0.47 -7.54 15.45
C ILE A 275 -0.39 -8.54 16.59
N TYR A 276 0.83 -8.82 17.02
CA TYR A 276 1.12 -9.68 18.15
C TYR A 276 1.58 -8.82 19.32
N ALA A 277 1.04 -9.03 20.52
CA ALA A 277 1.49 -8.39 21.75
C ALA A 277 1.67 -9.39 22.90
N GLU A 278 2.75 -9.23 23.66
CA GLU A 278 3.09 -10.11 24.80
C GLU A 278 2.13 -9.99 25.98
N LYS A 279 1.71 -8.77 26.35
CA LYS A 279 1.08 -8.50 27.65
C LYS A 279 -0.43 -8.27 27.57
N CYS A 280 -0.99 -8.05 26.40
CA CYS A 280 -2.42 -7.78 26.25
C CYS A 280 -2.93 -8.17 24.86
N LYS A 281 -4.25 -8.40 24.76
CA LYS A 281 -4.90 -8.62 23.47
C LYS A 281 -5.08 -7.28 22.76
N PRO A 282 -4.39 -7.03 21.62
CA PRO A 282 -4.61 -5.82 20.85
C PRO A 282 -6.02 -5.82 20.26
N ARG A 283 -6.55 -4.63 19.97
CA ARG A 283 -7.82 -4.46 19.26
C ARG A 283 -7.61 -3.53 18.07
N ILE A 284 -7.78 -4.03 16.86
CA ILE A 284 -7.72 -3.27 15.62
C ILE A 284 -9.13 -3.09 15.07
N LYS A 285 -9.43 -1.92 14.50
CA LYS A 285 -10.68 -1.66 13.79
C LYS A 285 -10.40 -0.77 12.57
N ALA A 286 -10.93 -1.12 11.40
CA ALA A 286 -10.96 -0.24 10.24
C ALA A 286 -11.92 0.93 10.50
N ILE A 287 -11.50 2.17 10.19
CA ILE A 287 -12.26 3.38 10.52
C ILE A 287 -12.83 4.06 9.29
N TYR A 288 -12.00 4.29 8.27
CA TYR A 288 -12.45 4.87 7.00
C TYR A 288 -11.51 4.49 5.85
N LEU A 289 -12.00 4.68 4.63
CA LEU A 289 -11.30 4.50 3.37
C LEU A 289 -10.94 5.90 2.82
N GLU A 290 -9.65 6.21 2.61
CA GLU A 290 -9.24 7.55 2.16
C GLU A 290 -7.99 7.48 1.27
N ALA A 291 -7.90 8.38 0.29
CA ALA A 291 -6.69 8.64 -0.49
C ALA A 291 -5.60 9.30 0.37
N GLY A 292 -4.33 8.93 0.12
CA GLY A 292 -3.12 9.74 0.32
C GLY A 292 -3.11 10.85 1.39
N SER A 293 -3.57 10.60 2.62
CA SER A 293 -3.85 11.70 3.56
C SER A 293 -2.62 12.55 3.91
N TRP A 294 -2.86 13.84 4.21
CA TRP A 294 -1.81 14.76 4.69
C TRP A 294 -1.01 14.19 5.88
N GLN A 295 -1.66 13.40 6.75
CA GLN A 295 -1.03 12.71 7.87
C GLN A 295 -0.03 11.64 7.40
N LEU A 296 -0.39 10.86 6.37
CA LEU A 296 0.49 9.85 5.79
C LEU A 296 1.72 10.50 5.15
N ASN A 297 1.52 11.54 4.34
CA ASN A 297 2.63 12.30 3.75
C ASN A 297 3.55 12.90 4.83
N ARG A 298 2.98 13.46 5.90
CA ARG A 298 3.75 13.97 7.05
C ARG A 298 4.52 12.86 7.76
N ALA A 299 3.94 11.68 7.93
CA ALA A 299 4.58 10.52 8.53
C ALA A 299 5.75 10.01 7.68
N ILE A 300 5.59 9.94 6.35
CA ILE A 300 6.65 9.57 5.40
C ILE A 300 7.79 10.58 5.51
N CYS A 301 7.50 11.88 5.40
CA CYS A 301 8.52 12.94 5.52
C CYS A 301 9.30 12.83 6.84
N LYS A 302 8.61 12.74 7.98
CA LYS A 302 9.26 12.58 9.29
C LYS A 302 10.11 11.31 9.36
N SER A 303 9.62 10.18 8.84
CA SER A 303 10.36 8.92 8.83
C SER A 303 11.67 9.05 8.03
N VAL A 304 11.60 9.67 6.84
CA VAL A 304 12.75 9.84 5.96
C VAL A 304 13.76 10.83 6.54
N VAL A 305 13.30 11.94 7.11
CA VAL A 305 14.18 12.92 7.77
C VAL A 305 14.91 12.32 8.97
N ASN A 306 14.23 11.47 9.76
CA ASN A 306 14.83 10.86 10.94
C ASN A 306 15.82 9.73 10.64
N LYS A 307 15.67 9.04 9.50
CA LYS A 307 16.42 7.82 9.17
C LYS A 307 17.34 7.94 7.96
N GLY A 308 17.13 8.95 7.11
CA GLY A 308 17.79 9.11 5.83
C GLY A 308 19.01 10.02 5.89
N ASP A 309 19.85 9.91 4.86
CA ASP A 309 21.02 10.76 4.70
C ASP A 309 20.61 12.14 4.20
N ALA A 310 21.06 13.18 4.90
CA ALA A 310 20.79 14.57 4.54
C ALA A 310 21.89 15.10 3.61
N LYS A 311 21.50 15.67 2.47
CA LYS A 311 22.39 16.36 1.54
C LYS A 311 21.84 17.76 1.23
N VAL A 312 22.64 18.80 1.52
CA VAL A 312 22.34 20.16 1.07
C VAL A 312 22.49 20.22 -0.45
N MET A 313 21.53 20.85 -1.13
CA MET A 313 21.58 20.96 -2.59
C MET A 313 22.65 21.95 -3.03
N ASP A 314 23.40 21.60 -4.07
CA ASP A 314 24.54 22.38 -4.55
C ASP A 314 24.10 23.80 -4.95
N GLY A 315 24.74 24.80 -4.35
CA GLY A 315 24.41 26.22 -4.56
C GLY A 315 23.13 26.71 -3.85
N CYS A 316 22.50 25.91 -2.98
CA CYS A 316 21.24 26.23 -2.31
C CYS A 316 21.22 25.76 -0.85
N GLU A 317 21.80 26.55 0.06
CA GLU A 317 21.94 26.18 1.49
C GLU A 317 20.62 25.92 2.22
N ASN A 318 19.53 26.54 1.75
CA ASN A 318 18.21 26.41 2.37
C ASN A 318 17.43 25.17 1.91
N ILE A 319 17.93 24.41 0.95
CA ILE A 319 17.25 23.24 0.38
C ILE A 319 18.03 21.98 0.74
N ILE A 320 17.39 21.07 1.47
CA ILE A 320 18.00 19.82 1.93
C ILE A 320 17.22 18.65 1.33
N VAL A 321 17.93 17.72 0.72
CA VAL A 321 17.39 16.46 0.22
C VAL A 321 17.75 15.36 1.20
N TYR A 322 16.75 14.73 1.79
CA TYR A 322 16.89 13.55 2.64
C TYR A 322 16.64 12.32 1.79
N THR A 323 17.56 11.35 1.80
CA THR A 323 17.40 10.09 1.07
C THR A 323 17.43 8.94 2.06
N TYR A 324 16.30 8.27 2.25
CA TYR A 324 16.23 7.06 3.06
C TYR A 324 16.26 5.82 2.16
N ARG A 325 17.22 4.95 2.40
CA ARG A 325 17.46 3.75 1.61
C ARG A 325 17.20 2.50 2.46
N THR A 326 16.43 1.58 1.91
CA THR A 326 16.22 0.23 2.44
C THR A 326 16.65 -0.78 1.39
N GLY A 327 16.66 -2.08 1.71
CA GLY A 327 17.04 -3.12 0.75
C GLY A 327 16.20 -3.13 -0.54
N MET A 328 14.96 -2.64 -0.51
CA MET A 328 14.02 -2.77 -1.64
C MET A 328 13.40 -1.45 -2.11
N ARG A 329 13.60 -0.36 -1.37
CA ARG A 329 13.10 0.96 -1.80
C ARG A 329 14.01 2.10 -1.35
N ILE A 330 13.96 3.17 -2.11
CA ILE A 330 14.55 4.47 -1.80
C ILE A 330 13.42 5.49 -1.78
N THR A 331 13.36 6.29 -0.73
CA THR A 331 12.44 7.43 -0.65
C THR A 331 13.26 8.69 -0.44
N SER A 332 13.00 9.70 -1.26
CA SER A 332 13.66 11.00 -1.18
C SER A 332 12.65 12.08 -0.78
N VAL A 333 13.03 12.95 0.16
CA VAL A 333 12.21 14.07 0.66
C VAL A 333 13.01 15.35 0.51
N ILE A 334 12.37 16.39 0.01
CA ILE A 334 12.96 17.73 -0.10
C ILE A 334 12.39 18.58 1.01
N GLU A 335 13.27 19.17 1.82
CA GLU A 335 12.94 20.18 2.81
C GLU A 335 13.34 21.56 2.27
N ASN A 336 12.39 22.49 2.28
CA ASN A 336 12.61 23.89 1.96
C ASN A 336 12.61 24.73 3.23
N LYS A 337 13.79 25.18 3.65
CA LYS A 337 13.97 26.06 4.81
C LYS A 337 13.84 27.54 4.49
N SER A 338 13.66 27.91 3.21
CA SER A 338 13.52 29.31 2.81
C SER A 338 12.08 29.82 3.01
N ASP A 339 11.91 31.14 2.90
CA ASP A 339 10.61 31.81 2.93
C ASP A 339 9.92 31.84 1.56
N ASN A 340 10.59 31.35 0.51
CA ASN A 340 10.08 31.32 -0.85
C ASN A 340 9.74 29.91 -1.27
N LYS A 341 8.74 29.79 -2.14
CA LYS A 341 8.45 28.54 -2.83
C LYS A 341 9.62 28.19 -3.77
N VAL A 342 9.98 26.92 -3.85
CA VAL A 342 11.02 26.46 -4.78
C VAL A 342 10.48 25.37 -5.70
N ILE A 343 10.99 25.34 -6.92
CA ILE A 343 10.74 24.27 -7.89
C ILE A 343 12.07 23.55 -8.08
N VAL A 344 12.12 22.30 -7.64
CA VAL A 344 13.32 21.45 -7.73
C VAL A 344 13.13 20.51 -8.92
N HIS A 345 14.03 20.62 -9.88
CA HIS A 345 14.16 19.70 -10.99
C HIS A 345 14.91 18.44 -10.53
N VAL A 346 14.34 17.26 -10.80
CA VAL A 346 14.83 15.96 -10.39
C VAL A 346 15.14 15.15 -11.65
N ASN A 347 16.39 14.71 -11.81
CA ASN A 347 16.83 13.91 -12.95
C ASN A 347 17.38 12.55 -12.47
N ASN A 348 16.73 11.47 -12.92
CA ASN A 348 17.10 10.08 -12.65
C ASN A 348 17.58 9.33 -13.91
N GLU A 349 17.92 9.98 -15.03
CA GLU A 349 18.29 9.34 -16.31
C GLU A 349 19.50 8.41 -16.20
N GLN A 350 20.37 8.65 -15.22
CA GLN A 350 21.53 7.80 -14.95
C GLN A 350 21.20 6.57 -14.09
N SER A 351 19.97 6.49 -13.55
CA SER A 351 19.51 5.33 -12.81
C SER A 351 19.29 4.15 -13.74
N ARG A 352 19.63 2.94 -13.27
CA ARG A 352 19.49 1.68 -14.02
C ARG A 352 18.72 0.66 -13.20
N ASN A 353 17.87 -0.12 -13.86
CA ASN A 353 17.01 -1.11 -13.22
C ASN A 353 16.16 -0.49 -12.07
N CYS A 354 15.66 0.73 -12.29
CA CYS A 354 14.89 1.50 -11.30
C CYS A 354 13.49 1.80 -11.82
N LEU A 355 12.50 1.68 -10.93
CA LEU A 355 11.11 2.03 -11.15
C LEU A 355 10.73 3.17 -10.20
N SER A 356 10.31 4.31 -10.75
CA SER A 356 9.88 5.47 -9.96
C SER A 356 8.35 5.54 -9.86
N ASN A 357 7.83 5.95 -8.71
CA ASN A 357 6.39 6.22 -8.56
C ASN A 357 5.90 7.35 -9.48
N ARG A 358 6.78 8.29 -9.86
CA ARG A 358 6.45 9.40 -10.77
C ARG A 358 6.24 8.98 -12.22
N GLY A 359 6.73 7.79 -12.61
CA GLY A 359 6.63 7.30 -13.99
C GLY A 359 7.49 8.05 -15.02
N LEU A 360 8.25 9.06 -14.60
CA LEU A 360 9.13 9.88 -15.43
C LEU A 360 10.57 9.81 -14.91
N ALA A 361 11.54 9.78 -15.83
CA ALA A 361 12.96 9.86 -15.46
C ALA A 361 13.34 11.27 -14.98
N VAL A 362 12.70 12.29 -15.55
CA VAL A 362 12.94 13.71 -15.26
C VAL A 362 11.62 14.40 -14.96
N PHE A 363 11.55 15.14 -13.86
CA PHE A 363 10.34 15.85 -13.42
C PHE A 363 10.68 17.03 -12.49
N ALA A 364 9.68 17.84 -12.16
CA ALA A 364 9.81 18.95 -11.22
C ALA A 364 8.95 18.71 -9.96
N VAL A 365 9.46 19.12 -8.81
CA VAL A 365 8.77 19.05 -7.52
C VAL A 365 8.66 20.47 -6.95
N GLU A 366 7.44 20.91 -6.71
CA GLU A 366 7.16 22.19 -6.07
C GLU A 366 7.15 22.03 -4.55
N VAL A 367 7.97 22.81 -3.83
CA VAL A 367 8.06 22.73 -2.37
C VAL A 367 7.75 24.08 -1.75
N ALA A 368 6.67 24.13 -0.96
CA ALA A 368 6.22 25.35 -0.31
C ALA A 368 7.25 25.87 0.72
N PRO A 369 7.21 27.17 1.09
CA PRO A 369 8.06 27.72 2.14
C PRO A 369 7.96 26.95 3.46
N LYS A 370 9.09 26.79 4.16
CA LYS A 370 9.16 26.15 5.49
C LYS A 370 8.45 24.79 5.57
N SER A 371 8.53 24.00 4.50
CA SER A 371 7.80 22.75 4.36
C SER A 371 8.68 21.61 3.84
N MET A 372 8.10 20.42 3.84
CA MET A 372 8.72 19.21 3.29
C MET A 372 7.77 18.55 2.30
N MET A 373 8.33 18.00 1.22
CA MET A 373 7.58 17.22 0.25
C MET A 373 8.33 15.94 -0.11
N VAL A 374 7.58 14.85 -0.26
CA VAL A 374 8.10 13.62 -0.86
C VAL A 374 8.43 13.90 -2.32
N SER A 375 9.71 13.79 -2.66
CA SER A 375 10.19 13.96 -4.04
C SER A 375 9.78 12.76 -4.88
N GLN A 376 10.21 11.57 -4.46
CA GLN A 376 9.95 10.32 -5.16
C GLN A 376 10.15 9.10 -4.27
N HIS A 377 9.53 8.01 -4.70
CA HIS A 377 9.83 6.65 -4.30
C HIS A 377 10.43 5.90 -5.49
N VAL A 378 11.44 5.09 -5.22
CA VAL A 378 12.13 4.28 -6.23
C VAL A 378 12.31 2.85 -5.71
N MET A 379 12.03 1.88 -6.56
CA MET A 379 12.21 0.45 -6.32
C MET A 379 13.02 -0.19 -7.45
N PRO A 380 13.63 -1.38 -7.28
CA PRO A 380 14.19 -2.12 -8.39
C PRO A 380 13.09 -2.55 -9.37
N LEU A 381 13.37 -2.39 -10.67
CA LEU A 381 12.47 -2.87 -11.74
C LEU A 381 12.48 -4.41 -11.75
N ASN A 382 13.66 -5.01 -11.69
CA ASN A 382 13.89 -6.45 -11.51
C ASN A 382 14.74 -6.69 -10.26
N GLU A 383 14.18 -7.39 -9.27
CA GLU A 383 14.87 -7.71 -8.00
C GLU A 383 16.01 -8.70 -8.15
N GLN A 384 16.07 -9.43 -9.28
CA GLN A 384 17.12 -10.41 -9.55
C GLN A 384 18.36 -9.78 -10.18
N GLU A 385 18.28 -8.51 -10.57
CA GLU A 385 19.36 -7.76 -11.20
C GLU A 385 19.89 -6.67 -10.25
N GLU A 386 21.17 -6.30 -10.43
CA GLU A 386 21.72 -5.14 -9.73
C GLU A 386 20.97 -3.86 -10.18
N TRP A 387 20.77 -2.93 -9.24
CA TRP A 387 20.12 -1.66 -9.53
C TRP A 387 20.98 -0.49 -9.02
N LEU A 388 21.06 0.54 -9.85
CA LEU A 388 21.85 1.73 -9.58
C LEU A 388 20.91 2.93 -9.49
N TYR A 389 20.83 3.53 -8.31
CA TYR A 389 20.13 4.79 -8.12
C TYR A 389 21.10 5.97 -8.23
N SER A 390 20.93 6.78 -9.28
CA SER A 390 21.65 8.02 -9.50
C SER A 390 20.65 9.14 -9.79
N CYS A 391 20.56 10.09 -8.86
CA CYS A 391 19.61 11.18 -8.92
C CYS A 391 20.31 12.53 -8.70
N VAL A 392 20.08 13.46 -9.62
CA VAL A 392 20.57 14.84 -9.55
C VAL A 392 19.39 15.76 -9.26
N HIS A 393 19.57 16.66 -8.29
CA HIS A 393 18.60 17.70 -7.94
C HIS A 393 19.18 19.07 -8.28
N SER A 394 18.40 19.93 -8.91
CA SER A 394 18.79 21.30 -9.25
C SER A 394 17.58 22.25 -9.18
N LEU A 395 17.77 23.53 -8.90
CA LEU A 395 16.68 24.50 -9.03
C LEU A 395 16.27 24.68 -10.49
N LEU A 396 14.96 24.70 -10.73
CA LEU A 396 14.42 25.24 -11.97
C LEU A 396 14.55 26.77 -11.88
N ARG A 397 15.24 27.37 -12.84
CA ARG A 397 15.41 28.83 -12.94
C ARG A 397 14.24 29.48 -13.65
#